data_AF-A0A1G3XR55-F1
#
_entry.id   AF-A0A1G3XR55-F1
#
_cell.length_a   1.000
_cell.length_b   1.000
_cell.length_c   1.000
_cell.angle_alpha   90.00
_cell.angle_beta   90.00
_cell.angle_gamma   90.00
#
_symmetry.space_group_name_H-M   'P 1'
#
loop_
_entity.id
_entity.type
_entity.pdbx_description
1 polymer ?
#
loop_
_entity_poly.entity_id
_entity_poly.type
_entity_poly.pdbx_seq_one_letter_code
_entity_poly.pdbx_strand_id
1 'polypeptide(L)'
;MEILLPSAIIEVFQSPIETFEDRHKVFRMLLKEGLITEERVKMILSWRHTGFHVHNEGRVVANDMEGRERLARYLIRPPVSLERLTYDRKNQQVYYQGKAGHHTYHPLDFLAYVSLHIPDKGEQIVRYYGW
;
A
#
# COMPACT_ATOMS: atom_id res chain seq x y z
N MET A 1 -25.15 10.07 -6.72
CA MET A 1 -24.17 9.89 -5.63
C MET A 1 -23.42 11.20 -5.54
N GLU A 2 -23.85 12.09 -4.66
CA GLU A 2 -23.16 13.37 -4.45
C GLU A 2 -21.81 13.05 -3.80
N ILE A 3 -20.75 13.36 -4.53
CA ILE A 3 -19.39 13.27 -4.03
C ILE A 3 -19.26 14.38 -2.99
N LEU A 4 -18.74 14.06 -1.81
CA LEU A 4 -18.42 15.05 -0.78
C LEU A 4 -17.82 16.31 -1.40
N LEU A 5 -18.31 17.48 -0.98
CA LEU A 5 -17.73 18.75 -1.42
C LEU A 5 -16.22 18.72 -1.13
N PRO A 6 -15.37 19.19 -2.06
CA PRO A 6 -13.92 19.20 -1.87
C PRO A 6 -13.50 19.84 -0.54
N SER A 7 -14.25 20.82 -0.04
CA SER A 7 -14.04 21.45 1.27
C SER A 7 -14.17 20.48 2.45
N ALA A 8 -15.17 19.59 2.44
CA ALA A 8 -15.37 18.60 3.49
C ALA A 8 -14.28 17.51 3.46
N ILE A 9 -13.85 17.11 2.26
CA ILE A 9 -12.69 16.21 2.10
C ILE A 9 -11.43 16.88 2.65
N ILE A 10 -11.20 18.14 2.30
CA ILE A 10 -10.03 18.90 2.72
C ILE A 10 -10.01 19.11 4.24
N GLU A 11 -11.13 19.48 4.87
CA GLU A 11 -11.22 19.66 6.33
C GLU A 11 -10.86 18.37 7.09
N VAL A 12 -11.30 17.23 6.56
CA VAL A 12 -11.03 15.89 7.10
C VAL A 12 -9.57 15.51 6.93
N PHE A 13 -8.97 15.77 5.77
CA PHE A 13 -7.57 15.42 5.54
C PHE A 13 -6.60 16.52 5.99
N GLN A 14 -7.04 17.69 6.47
CA GLN A 14 -6.20 18.78 6.99
C GLN A 14 -6.19 18.89 8.52
N SER A 15 -7.09 18.21 9.23
CA SER A 15 -7.08 18.25 10.70
C SER A 15 -5.84 17.55 11.30
N PRO A 16 -5.41 17.93 12.52
CA PRO A 16 -4.19 17.42 13.16
C PRO A 16 -4.18 15.89 13.24
N ILE A 17 -2.99 15.27 13.16
CA ILE A 17 -2.76 13.81 13.14
C ILE A 17 -3.54 13.06 14.24
N GLU A 18 -3.61 13.62 15.44
CA GLU A 18 -4.35 13.08 16.60
C GLU A 18 -5.88 12.93 16.37
N THR A 19 -6.40 13.52 15.30
CA THR A 19 -7.83 13.51 14.96
C THR A 19 -8.25 12.25 14.22
N PHE A 20 -7.33 11.48 13.63
CA PHE A 20 -7.68 10.38 12.71
C PHE A 20 -7.14 9.00 13.05
N GLU A 21 -6.31 8.85 14.08
CA GLU A 21 -5.88 7.52 14.54
C GLU A 21 -7.07 6.61 14.93
N ASP A 22 -8.23 7.22 15.21
CA ASP A 22 -9.45 6.54 15.63
C ASP A 22 -10.50 6.50 14.52
N ARG A 23 -10.68 5.32 13.90
CA ARG A 23 -11.75 5.02 12.92
C ARG A 23 -13.16 5.42 13.40
N HIS A 24 -13.41 5.46 14.71
CA HIS A 24 -14.70 5.87 15.27
C HIS A 24 -14.95 7.37 15.09
N LYS A 25 -13.93 8.23 15.02
CA LYS A 25 -14.09 9.65 14.67
C LYS A 25 -14.55 9.80 13.21
N VAL A 26 -13.96 9.04 12.28
CA VAL A 26 -14.37 9.05 10.87
C VAL A 26 -15.80 8.56 10.70
N PHE A 27 -16.18 7.46 11.35
CA PHE A 27 -17.57 6.99 11.28
C PHE A 27 -18.56 7.97 11.88
N ARG A 28 -18.23 8.63 13.00
CA ARG A 28 -19.08 9.69 13.58
C ARG A 28 -19.32 10.84 12.60
N MET A 29 -18.27 11.28 11.91
CA MET A 29 -18.40 12.33 10.90
C MET A 29 -19.26 11.87 9.72
N LEU A 30 -19.01 10.69 9.17
CA LEU A 30 -19.80 10.16 8.04
C LEU A 30 -21.28 9.97 8.41
N LEU A 31 -21.57 9.58 9.66
CA LEU A 31 -22.93 9.50 10.19
C LEU A 31 -23.58 10.88 10.29
N LYS A 32 -22.85 11.88 10.79
CA LYS A 32 -23.31 13.28 10.90
C LYS A 32 -23.67 13.86 9.51
N GLU A 33 -22.87 13.56 8.50
CA GLU A 33 -23.09 14.01 7.12
C GLU A 33 -24.11 13.13 6.35
N GLY A 34 -24.68 12.09 6.98
CA GLY A 34 -25.67 11.20 6.35
C GLY A 34 -25.12 10.31 5.23
N LEU A 35 -23.79 10.15 5.15
CA LEU A 35 -23.11 9.40 4.09
C LEU A 35 -23.01 7.90 4.38
N ILE A 36 -23.23 7.51 5.63
CA ILE A 36 -23.30 6.13 6.08
C ILE A 36 -24.40 5.97 7.13
N THR A 37 -25.01 4.79 7.17
CA THR A 37 -26.01 4.41 8.18
C THR A 37 -25.36 3.71 9.36
N GLU A 38 -25.99 3.75 10.53
CA GLU A 38 -25.51 3.00 11.71
C GLU A 38 -25.40 1.49 11.45
N GLU A 39 -26.32 0.87 10.71
CA GLU A 39 -26.22 -0.56 10.40
C GLU A 39 -24.96 -0.88 9.59
N ARG A 40 -24.63 -0.04 8.60
CA ARG A 40 -23.38 -0.19 7.83
C ARG A 40 -22.13 -0.02 8.67
N VAL A 41 -22.11 0.93 9.61
CA VAL A 41 -20.98 1.09 10.53
C VAL A 41 -20.81 -0.16 11.41
N LYS A 42 -21.90 -0.68 11.98
CA LYS A 42 -21.89 -1.91 12.78
C LYS A 42 -21.39 -3.12 11.97
N MET A 43 -21.85 -3.24 10.72
CA MET A 43 -21.39 -4.28 9.79
C MET A 43 -19.88 -4.18 9.53
N ILE A 44 -19.36 -3.00 9.18
CA ILE A 44 -17.93 -2.81 8.92
C ILE A 44 -17.09 -3.11 10.16
N LEU A 45 -17.52 -2.66 11.34
CA LEU A 45 -16.84 -2.93 12.61
C LEU A 45 -16.92 -4.39 13.05
N SER A 46 -17.89 -5.16 12.55
CA SER A 46 -18.00 -6.61 12.82
C SER A 46 -16.97 -7.46 12.06
N TRP A 47 -16.31 -6.89 11.05
CA TRP A 47 -15.31 -7.62 10.28
C TRP A 47 -14.06 -7.87 11.14
N ARG A 48 -13.61 -9.13 11.16
CA ARG A 48 -12.40 -9.56 11.88
C ARG A 48 -11.16 -8.74 11.48
N HIS A 49 -11.09 -8.37 10.20
CA HIS A 49 -10.14 -7.42 9.64
C HIS A 49 -10.94 -6.43 8.81
N THR A 50 -11.19 -5.23 9.36
CA THR A 50 -12.01 -4.22 8.67
C THR A 50 -11.31 -3.69 7.43
N GLY A 51 -9.98 -3.86 7.36
CA GLY A 51 -9.11 -3.29 6.34
C GLY A 51 -9.13 -1.76 6.25
N PHE A 52 -9.79 -1.13 7.22
CA PHE A 52 -9.97 0.30 7.33
C PHE A 52 -9.18 0.81 8.53
N HIS A 53 -7.91 1.15 8.25
CA HIS A 53 -7.02 1.84 9.17
C HIS A 53 -6.78 3.25 8.65
N VAL A 54 -7.14 4.25 9.46
CA VAL A 54 -6.94 5.66 9.12
C VAL A 54 -5.63 6.10 9.77
N HIS A 55 -4.52 5.60 9.23
CA HIS A 55 -3.20 6.06 9.65
C HIS A 55 -2.78 7.19 8.70
N ASN A 56 -2.71 8.42 9.22
CA ASN A 56 -2.35 9.63 8.46
C ASN A 56 -0.96 10.16 8.85
N GLU A 57 -0.15 9.35 9.54
CA GLU A 57 1.24 9.70 9.79
C GLU A 57 2.07 9.45 8.52
N GLY A 58 2.84 10.46 8.11
CA GLY A 58 3.71 10.37 6.92
C GLY A 58 3.10 10.92 5.63
N ARG A 59 2.65 12.18 5.64
CA ARG A 59 2.34 12.90 4.40
C ARG A 59 3.60 13.05 3.56
N VAL A 60 3.55 12.58 2.32
CA VAL A 60 4.57 12.86 1.33
C VAL A 60 4.28 14.22 0.71
N VAL A 61 5.01 15.25 1.15
CA VAL A 61 4.87 16.60 0.58
C VAL A 61 5.45 16.66 -0.84
N ALA A 62 4.94 17.56 -1.69
CA ALA A 62 5.31 17.60 -3.11
C ALA A 62 6.82 17.74 -3.36
N ASN A 63 7.53 18.45 -2.47
CA ASN A 63 8.99 18.64 -2.57
C ASN A 63 9.81 17.59 -1.82
N ASP A 64 9.20 16.62 -1.14
CA ASP A 64 9.90 15.51 -0.49
C ASP A 64 10.18 14.43 -1.55
N MET A 65 11.37 14.52 -2.16
CA MET A 65 11.78 13.58 -3.19
C MET A 65 11.97 12.16 -2.63
N GLU A 66 12.56 12.02 -1.43
CA GLU A 66 12.75 10.72 -0.77
C GLU A 66 11.43 10.07 -0.38
N GLY A 67 10.48 10.83 0.17
CA GLY A 67 9.14 10.37 0.48
C GLY A 67 8.37 9.96 -0.77
N ARG A 68 8.49 10.71 -1.88
CA ARG A 68 7.89 10.33 -3.16
C ARG A 68 8.51 9.06 -3.72
N GLU A 69 9.82 8.88 -3.58
CA GLU A 69 10.50 7.66 -4.00
C GLU A 69 10.06 6.45 -3.15
N ARG A 70 9.95 6.60 -1.83
CA ARG A 70 9.39 5.57 -0.94
C ARG A 70 7.96 5.22 -1.32
N LEU A 71 7.11 6.21 -1.59
CA LEU A 71 5.74 6.01 -2.03
C LEU A 71 5.68 5.32 -3.40
N ALA A 72 6.48 5.76 -4.36
CA ALA A 72 6.57 5.14 -5.68
C ALA A 72 7.00 3.68 -5.58
N ARG A 73 8.01 3.36 -4.76
CA ARG A 73 8.39 1.96 -4.46
C ARG A 73 7.25 1.16 -3.84
N TYR A 74 6.50 1.76 -2.92
CA TYR A 74 5.33 1.12 -2.30
C TYR A 74 4.21 0.85 -3.31
N LEU A 75 4.00 1.75 -4.27
CA LEU A 75 2.98 1.62 -5.31
C LEU A 75 3.38 0.61 -6.38
N ILE A 76 4.62 0.68 -6.87
CA ILE A 76 5.14 -0.19 -7.93
C ILE A 76 5.40 -1.62 -7.42
N ARG A 77 5.71 -1.77 -6.12
CA ARG A 77 6.04 -3.04 -5.44
C ARG A 77 6.94 -3.94 -6.29
N PRO A 78 8.19 -3.51 -6.56
CA PRO A 78 9.09 -4.32 -7.37
C PRO A 78 9.25 -5.72 -6.74
N PRO A 79 9.23 -6.79 -7.54
CA PRO A 79 9.24 -8.17 -7.04
C PRO A 79 10.56 -8.55 -6.36
N VAL A 80 11.63 -7.79 -6.62
CA VAL A 80 12.97 -8.01 -6.08
C VAL A 80 13.58 -6.70 -5.61
N SER A 81 14.40 -6.77 -4.57
CA SER A 81 15.26 -5.66 -4.16
C SER A 81 16.64 -5.79 -4.80
N LEU A 82 17.11 -4.73 -5.47
CA LEU A 82 18.44 -4.69 -6.06
C LEU A 82 19.55 -4.72 -5.01
N GLU A 83 19.32 -4.15 -3.83
CA GLU A 83 20.28 -4.18 -2.71
C GLU A 83 20.53 -5.61 -2.19
N ARG A 84 19.61 -6.53 -2.49
CA ARG A 84 19.65 -7.93 -2.06
C ARG A 84 20.07 -8.88 -3.18
N LEU A 85 20.45 -8.33 -4.34
CA LEU A 85 20.76 -9.07 -5.55
C LEU A 85 22.24 -8.93 -5.90
N THR A 86 22.93 -10.05 -6.03
CA THR A 86 24.34 -10.10 -6.45
C THR A 86 24.48 -11.03 -7.65
N TYR A 87 25.14 -10.55 -8.70
CA TYR A 87 25.47 -11.39 -9.86
C TYR A 87 26.95 -11.76 -9.85
N ASP A 88 27.24 -13.05 -9.79
CA ASP A 88 28.58 -13.58 -9.99
C ASP A 88 28.78 -13.95 -11.45
N ARG A 89 29.57 -13.12 -12.13
CA ARG A 89 29.90 -13.29 -13.54
C ARG A 89 30.80 -14.50 -13.81
N LYS A 90 31.66 -14.89 -12.85
CA LYS A 90 32.62 -15.99 -13.02
C LYS A 90 31.89 -17.34 -13.02
N ASN A 91 30.98 -17.50 -12.07
CA ASN A 91 30.22 -18.73 -11.91
C ASN A 91 28.84 -18.69 -12.59
N GLN A 92 28.55 -17.60 -13.31
CA GLN A 92 27.27 -17.33 -13.99
C GLN A 92 26.07 -17.62 -13.08
N GLN A 93 26.06 -17.04 -11.88
CA GLN A 93 25.02 -17.28 -10.88
C GLN A 93 24.48 -15.97 -10.33
N VAL A 94 23.19 -15.98 -10.04
CA VAL A 94 22.50 -14.89 -9.34
C VAL A 94 22.25 -15.34 -7.91
N TYR A 95 22.74 -14.55 -6.96
CA TYR A 95 22.48 -14.71 -5.53
C TYR A 95 21.45 -13.68 -5.09
N TYR A 96 20.38 -14.15 -4.45
CA TYR A 96 19.36 -13.29 -3.89
C TYR A 96 19.17 -13.54 -2.40
N GLN A 97 19.31 -12.50 -1.60
CA GLN A 97 19.11 -12.57 -0.16
C GLN A 97 17.63 -12.37 0.17
N GLY A 98 16.88 -13.44 0.37
CA GLY A 98 15.46 -13.41 0.76
C GLY A 98 15.27 -13.15 2.27
N LYS A 99 14.03 -12.89 2.72
CA LYS A 99 13.75 -12.68 4.16
C LYS A 99 14.01 -13.94 5.00
N ALA A 100 13.76 -15.11 4.41
CA ALA A 100 13.89 -16.41 5.08
C ALA A 100 15.19 -17.16 4.72
N GLY A 101 16.10 -16.56 3.92
CA GLY A 101 17.35 -17.21 3.53
C GLY A 101 17.92 -16.73 2.20
N HIS A 102 19.09 -17.27 1.86
CA HIS A 102 19.79 -17.00 0.60
C HIS A 102 19.32 -17.97 -0.48
N HIS A 103 19.15 -17.47 -1.71
CA HIS A 103 18.74 -18.24 -2.87
C HIS A 103 19.76 -18.06 -3.98
N THR A 104 19.96 -19.10 -4.76
CA THR A 104 20.89 -19.09 -5.90
C THR A 104 20.15 -19.56 -7.13
N TYR A 105 20.31 -18.83 -8.23
CA TYR A 105 19.62 -19.08 -9.49
C TYR A 105 20.60 -19.07 -10.65
N HIS A 106 20.28 -19.85 -11.67
CA HIS A 106 20.80 -19.59 -13.00
C HIS A 106 20.23 -18.25 -13.53
N PRO A 107 20.99 -17.42 -14.26
CA PRO A 107 20.55 -16.07 -14.62
C PRO A 107 19.27 -16.03 -15.44
N LEU A 108 19.10 -16.97 -16.37
CA LEU A 108 17.88 -17.04 -17.20
C LEU A 108 16.67 -17.48 -16.39
N ASP A 109 16.84 -18.39 -15.44
CA ASP A 109 15.76 -18.82 -14.55
C ASP A 109 15.33 -17.66 -13.64
N PHE A 110 16.29 -16.90 -13.13
CA PHE A 110 16.01 -15.70 -12.35
C PHE A 110 15.16 -14.69 -13.15
N LEU A 111 15.55 -14.41 -14.41
CA LEU A 111 14.77 -13.52 -15.28
C LEU A 111 13.37 -14.07 -15.54
N ALA A 112 13.23 -15.37 -15.77
CA ALA A 112 11.92 -16.02 -15.93
C ALA A 112 11.06 -15.83 -14.67
N TYR A 113 11.59 -16.10 -13.47
CA TYR A 113 10.86 -15.90 -12.22
C TYR A 113 10.46 -14.44 -11.96
N VAL A 114 11.34 -13.49 -12.27
CA VAL A 114 11.01 -12.06 -12.14
C VAL A 114 9.93 -11.66 -13.14
N SER A 115 9.99 -12.19 -14.36
CA SER A 115 9.01 -11.87 -15.42
C SER A 115 7.58 -12.30 -15.07
N LEU A 116 7.40 -13.37 -14.28
CA LEU A 116 6.09 -13.81 -13.77
C LEU A 116 5.40 -12.76 -12.88
N HIS A 117 6.13 -11.78 -12.36
CA HIS A 117 5.57 -10.70 -11.55
C HIS A 117 5.22 -9.45 -12.38
N ILE A 118 5.44 -9.48 -13.70
CA ILE A 118 5.00 -8.41 -14.61
C ILE A 118 3.57 -8.76 -15.03
N PRO A 119 2.55 -7.98 -14.62
CA PRO A 119 1.17 -8.26 -14.98
C PRO A 119 0.94 -8.02 -16.47
N ASP A 120 -0.02 -8.74 -17.05
CA ASP A 120 -0.53 -8.41 -18.37
C ASP A 120 -1.17 -7.02 -18.37
N LYS A 121 -1.30 -6.44 -19.57
CA LYS A 121 -1.88 -5.10 -19.71
C LYS A 121 -3.30 -5.07 -19.16
N GLY A 122 -3.52 -4.26 -18.11
CA GLY A 122 -4.81 -4.09 -17.45
C GLY A 122 -5.08 -5.09 -16.32
N GLU A 123 -4.15 -6.00 -16.04
CA GLU A 123 -4.27 -6.94 -14.93
C GLU A 123 -3.73 -6.35 -13.61
N GLN A 124 -4.48 -6.52 -12.52
CA GLN A 124 -4.01 -6.20 -11.17
C GLN A 124 -3.57 -7.47 -10.43
N ILE A 125 -2.27 -7.60 -10.23
CA ILE A 125 -1.66 -8.70 -9.44
C ILE A 125 -1.71 -8.47 -7.92
N VAL A 126 -2.02 -7.25 -7.47
CA VAL A 126 -2.11 -6.91 -6.03
C VAL A 126 -3.58 -6.75 -5.64
N ARG A 127 -4.07 -7.65 -4.79
CA ARG A 127 -5.39 -7.52 -4.14
C ARG A 127 -5.18 -7.03 -2.71
N TYR A 128 -5.75 -5.86 -2.40
CA TYR A 128 -5.68 -5.30 -1.06
C TYR A 128 -6.70 -6.00 -0.16
N TYR A 129 -6.20 -6.87 0.72
CA TYR A 129 -6.89 -7.24 1.95
C TYR A 129 -6.31 -6.33 3.02
N GLY A 130 -7.05 -5.31 3.43
CA GLY A 130 -6.60 -4.48 4.53
C GLY A 130 -6.55 -5.33 5.80
N TRP A 131 -5.48 -5.14 6.59
CA TRP A 131 -5.25 -5.86 7.84
C TRP A 131 -5.75 -5.06 9.02
#